data_AF-A0A7Y4T1B5-F1
#
_entry.id   AF-A0A7Y4T1B5-F1
#
_cell.length_a   1.000
_cell.length_b   1.000
_cell.length_c   1.000
_cell.angle_alpha   90.00
_cell.angle_beta   90.00
_cell.angle_gamma   90.00
#
_symmetry.space_group_name_H-M   'P 1'
#
loop_
_entity.id
_entity.type
_entity.pdbx_description
1 polymer ?
#
loop_
_entity_poly.entity_id
_entity_poly.type
_entity_poly.pdbx_seq_one_letter_code
_entity_poly.pdbx_strand_id
1 'polypeptide(L)' 'MGEQETDEYILGTDPAELERLRFQHQAWVPEAYGLFARAGLGAGMRVLDLGCGPGFTTLELAHVVGPAGRVLAIDQ' A
#
# COMPACT_ATOMS: atom_id res chain seq x y z
N MET A 1 -7.08 -7.57 37.03
CA MET A 1 -6.91 -6.37 36.19
C MET A 1 -5.88 -6.78 35.15
N GLY A 2 -6.34 -7.29 34.01
CA GLY A 2 -5.46 -7.82 32.97
C GLY A 2 -4.82 -6.66 32.22
N GLU A 3 -3.51 -6.75 32.00
CA GLU A 3 -2.77 -5.82 31.16
C GLU A 3 -3.44 -5.72 29.79
N GLN A 4 -3.82 -4.51 29.40
CA GLN A 4 -4.19 -4.25 28.02
C GLN A 4 -2.89 -4.27 27.22
N GLU A 5 -2.67 -5.32 26.43
CA GLU A 5 -1.69 -5.25 25.34
C GLU A 5 -2.03 -4.01 24.52
N THR A 6 -1.13 -3.03 24.52
CA THR A 6 -1.20 -1.93 23.58
C THR A 6 -1.05 -2.54 22.21
N ASP A 7 -2.10 -2.45 21.40
CA ASP A 7 -2.22 -2.91 20.01
C ASP A 7 -1.32 -2.02 19.10
N GLU A 8 -0.07 -1.84 19.51
CA GLU A 8 0.93 -1.02 18.87
C GLU A 8 1.51 -1.82 17.72
N TYR A 9 1.36 -1.31 16.49
CA TYR A 9 1.86 -1.97 15.30
C TYR A 9 3.34 -2.29 15.46
N ILE A 10 3.72 -3.57 15.29
CA ILE A 10 5.05 -4.09 15.63
C ILE A 10 6.17 -3.40 14.85
N LEU A 11 5.88 -2.86 13.66
CA LEU A 11 6.86 -2.13 12.85
C LEU A 11 6.94 -0.63 13.21
N GLY A 12 6.10 -0.15 14.12
CA GLY A 12 6.01 1.25 14.50
C GLY A 12 5.27 2.09 13.45
N THR A 13 4.83 3.28 13.87
CA THR A 13 4.23 4.29 12.98
C THR A 13 4.95 5.63 13.09
N ASP A 14 6.20 5.61 13.57
CA ASP A 14 6.99 6.82 13.76
C ASP A 14 7.49 7.40 12.42
N PRO A 15 7.93 8.68 12.39
CA PRO A 15 8.37 9.32 11.15
C PRO A 15 9.56 8.63 10.46
N ALA A 16 10.47 8.02 11.22
CA ALA A 16 11.61 7.30 10.64
C ALA A 16 11.15 6.01 9.95
N GLU A 17 10.14 5.35 10.52
CA GLU A 17 9.52 4.19 9.88
C GLU A 17 8.79 4.57 8.58
N LEU A 18 8.06 5.69 8.56
CA LEU A 18 7.44 6.21 7.34
C LEU A 18 8.48 6.54 6.25
N GLU A 19 9.62 7.09 6.64
CA GLU A 19 10.74 7.37 5.71
C GLU A 19 11.35 6.07 5.17
N ARG A 20 11.58 5.08 6.04
CA ARG A 20 12.07 3.76 5.65
C ARG A 20 11.13 3.10 4.64
N LEU A 21 9.83 3.11 4.91
CA LEU A 21 8.80 2.54 4.02
C LEU A 21 8.71 3.30 2.69
N ARG A 22 8.85 4.63 2.71
CA ARG A 22 8.89 5.45 1.48
C ARG A 22 10.10 5.10 0.63
N PHE A 23 11.28 5.00 1.24
CA PHE A 23 12.51 4.62 0.54
C PHE A 23 12.38 3.24 -0.10
N GLN A 24 11.85 2.26 0.65
CA GLN A 24 11.57 0.93 0.11
C GLN A 24 10.62 1.01 -1.08
N HIS A 25 9.47 1.68 -0.93
CA HIS A 25 8.52 1.83 -2.02
C HIS A 25 9.19 2.40 -3.29
N GLN A 26 9.95 3.49 -3.16
CA GLN A 26 10.64 4.13 -4.28
C GLN A 26 11.61 3.18 -5.01
N ALA A 27 12.33 2.34 -4.27
CA ALA A 27 13.27 1.39 -4.85
C ALA A 27 12.60 0.29 -5.69
N TRP A 28 11.31 0.00 -5.43
CA TRP A 28 10.57 -1.11 -6.06
C TRP A 28 9.47 -0.66 -7.04
N VAL A 29 9.33 0.65 -7.32
CA VAL A 29 8.27 1.15 -8.22
C VAL A 29 8.32 0.47 -9.60
N PRO A 30 9.46 0.38 -10.31
CA PRO A 30 9.50 -0.24 -11.64
C PRO A 30 9.04 -1.71 -11.63
N GLU A 31 9.47 -2.48 -10.62
CA GLU A 31 9.11 -3.87 -10.44
C GLU A 31 7.62 -4.03 -10.10
N ALA A 32 7.07 -3.13 -9.29
CA ALA A 32 5.64 -3.10 -8.96
C ALA A 32 4.80 -2.86 -10.21
N TYR A 33 5.15 -1.89 -11.06
CA TYR A 33 4.46 -1.69 -12.35
C TYR A 33 4.60 -2.90 -13.29
N GLY A 34 5.77 -3.53 -13.31
CA GLY A 34 5.97 -4.79 -14.03
C GLY A 34 5.06 -5.89 -13.52
N LEU A 35 4.86 -6.00 -12.20
CA LEU A 35 3.93 -6.94 -11.59
C LEU A 35 2.47 -6.60 -11.95
N PHE A 36 2.07 -5.33 -11.85
CA PHE A 36 0.72 -4.88 -12.20
C PHE A 36 0.36 -5.24 -13.64
N ALA A 37 1.28 -5.00 -14.57
CA ALA A 37 1.10 -5.36 -15.98
C ALA A 37 0.95 -6.88 -16.17
N ARG A 38 1.79 -7.70 -15.52
CA ARG A 38 1.66 -9.17 -15.58
C ARG A 38 0.37 -9.68 -14.93
N ALA A 39 -0.12 -8.99 -13.90
CA ALA A 39 -1.40 -9.28 -13.27
C ALA A 39 -2.61 -8.81 -14.10
N GLY A 40 -2.38 -8.09 -15.20
CA GLY A 40 -3.44 -7.56 -16.07
C GLY A 40 -4.20 -6.38 -15.47
N LEU A 41 -3.63 -5.69 -14.48
CA LEU A 41 -4.24 -4.49 -13.91
C LEU A 41 -4.33 -3.38 -14.97
N GLY A 42 -5.44 -2.65 -14.96
CA GLY A 42 -5.67 -1.58 -15.91
C GLY A 42 -6.84 -0.68 -15.56
N ALA A 43 -7.10 0.26 -16.45
CA ALA A 43 -8.10 1.31 -16.27
C ALA A 43 -9.51 0.73 -16.00
N GLY A 44 -10.25 1.36 -15.10
CA GLY A 44 -11.63 0.98 -14.74
C GLY A 44 -11.73 -0.19 -13.75
N MET A 45 -10.62 -0.85 -13.42
CA MET A 45 -10.65 -1.99 -12.51
C MET A 45 -10.93 -1.59 -11.05
N ARG A 46 -11.48 -2.55 -10.30
CA ARG A 46 -11.67 -2.46 -8.86
C ARG A 46 -10.62 -3.32 -8.18
N VAL A 47 -9.74 -2.70 -7.40
CA VAL A 47 -8.61 -3.35 -6.75
C VAL A 47 -8.77 -3.26 -5.24
N LEU A 48 -8.39 -4.33 -4.55
CA LEU A 48 -8.25 -4.36 -3.09
C LEU A 48 -6.76 -4.42 -2.76
N ASP A 49 -6.28 -3.47 -1.98
CA ASP A 49 -4.91 -3.41 -1.44
C ASP A 49 -4.95 -3.81 0.04
N LEU A 50 -4.55 -5.04 0.33
CA LEU A 50 -4.56 -5.63 1.68
C LEU A 50 -3.18 -5.51 2.31
N GLY A 51 -3.10 -4.87 3.48
CA GLY A 51 -1.82 -4.52 4.07
C GLY A 51 -1.21 -3.31 3.37
N CYS A 52 -2.02 -2.27 3.12
CA CYS A 52 -1.61 -1.10 2.33
C CYS A 52 -0.58 -0.21 3.04
N GLY A 53 -0.40 -0.39 4.35
CA GLY A 53 0.43 0.41 5.24
C GLY A 53 0.16 1.91 5.02
N PRO A 54 1.21 2.73 4.80
CA PRO A 54 1.06 4.16 4.58
C PRO A 54 0.45 4.53 3.20
N GLY A 55 0.12 3.54 2.37
CA GLY A 55 -0.62 3.74 1.12
C GLY A 55 0.22 4.11 -0.10
N PHE A 56 1.55 3.97 -0.05
CA PHE A 56 2.38 4.35 -1.21
C PHE A 56 2.07 3.51 -2.45
N THR A 57 1.98 2.19 -2.31
CA THR A 57 1.56 1.29 -3.40
C THR A 57 0.10 1.51 -3.80
N THR A 58 -0.77 1.83 -2.86
CA THR A 58 -2.17 2.18 -3.13
C THR A 58 -2.29 3.34 -4.12
N LEU A 59 -1.43 4.35 -4.00
CA LEU A 59 -1.42 5.48 -4.92
C LEU A 59 -1.01 5.04 -6.33
N GLU A 60 0.01 4.20 -6.47
CA GLU A 60 0.38 3.66 -7.79
C GLU A 60 -0.76 2.85 -8.42
N LEU A 61 -1.43 2.01 -7.62
CA LEU A 61 -2.63 1.28 -8.06
C LEU A 61 -3.75 2.25 -8.50
N ALA A 62 -3.94 3.36 -7.79
CA ALA A 62 -4.92 4.38 -8.16
C ALA A 62 -4.60 5.04 -9.51
N HIS A 63 -3.32 5.29 -9.81
CA HIS A 63 -2.89 5.78 -11.12
C HIS A 63 -3.17 4.75 -12.23
N VAL A 64 -2.92 3.46 -11.97
CA VAL A 64 -3.15 2.39 -12.95
C VAL A 64 -4.63 2.20 -13.26
N VAL A 65 -5.51 2.19 -12.25
CA VAL A 65 -6.95 1.99 -12.47
C VAL A 65 -7.65 3.26 -12.97
N GLY A 66 -7.05 4.42 -12.76
CA GLY A 66 -7.54 5.71 -13.25
C GLY A 66 -8.90 6.13 -12.66
N PRO A 67 -9.48 7.23 -13.17
CA PRO A 67 -10.69 7.85 -12.58
C PRO A 67 -11.96 7.01 -12.72
N ALA A 68 -12.00 6.08 -13.67
CA ALA A 68 -13.11 5.13 -13.83
C ALA A 68 -12.98 3.89 -12.94
N GLY A 69 -11.80 3.69 -12.32
CA GLY A 69 -11.51 2.57 -11.44
C GLY A 69 -11.70 2.93 -9.97
N ARG A 70 -11.37 1.98 -9.09
CA ARG A 70 -11.41 2.17 -7.64
C ARG A 70 -10.39 1.29 -6.95
N VAL A 71 -9.65 1.84 -6.01
CA VAL A 71 -8.85 1.08 -5.06
C VAL A 71 -9.50 1.16 -3.68
N LEU A 72 -9.70 0.02 -3.04
CA LEU A 72 -10.03 -0.07 -1.61
C LEU A 72 -8.76 -0.53 -0.89
N ALA A 73 -8.29 0.25 0.06
CA ALA A 73 -7.09 -0.04 0.82
C ALA A 73 -7.45 -0.32 2.27
N ILE A 74 -6.90 -1.38 2.84
CA ILE A 74 -7.19 -1.81 4.21
C ILE A 74 -5.87 -2.17 4.90
N ASP A 75 -5.64 -1.56 6.05
CA ASP A 75 -4.62 -1.91 7.03
C ASP A 75 -5.20 -1.77 8.44
N GLN A 76 -4.44 -2.20 9.47
CA GLN A 76 -4.86 -2.18 10.89
C GLN A 76 -4.88 -0.77 11.47
#